data_AF-A0A9D0GZF4-F1
#
_entry.id   AF-A0A9D0GZF4-F1
#
_cell.length_a   1.000
_cell.length_b   1.000
_cell.length_c   1.000
_cell.angle_alpha   90.00
_cell.angle_beta   90.00
_cell.angle_gamma   90.00
#
_symmetry.space_group_name_H-M   'P 1'
#
loop_
_entity.id
_entity.type
_entity.pdbx_description
1 polymer ?
#
loop_
_entity_poly.entity_id
_entity_poly.type
_entity_poly.pdbx_seq_one_letter_code
_entity_poly.pdbx_strand_id
1 'polypeptide(L)'
;MNFEEFKQKFIEIKNKGFVRSLRKGPTGVGYTFESLLGIKENNLATPDIQGIEIKTHRMGSSNLITLFTFNKKVWKINQLQAIRKYGVPDKNGRLGLYFTMSQKPNSAGLFIYIT
;
A
#
# COMPACT_ATOMS: atom_id res chain seq x y z
N MET A 1 -13.21 9.98 13.49
CA MET A 1 -14.42 9.88 12.65
C MET A 1 -15.10 8.56 12.97
N ASN A 2 -16.41 8.55 13.21
CA ASN A 2 -17.21 7.32 13.34
C ASN A 2 -17.77 6.87 11.98
N PHE A 3 -18.41 5.70 11.93
CA PHE A 3 -18.94 5.15 10.68
C PHE A 3 -20.06 6.00 10.04
N GLU A 4 -20.91 6.62 10.84
CA GLU A 4 -22.00 7.48 10.35
C GLU A 4 -21.46 8.77 9.72
N GLU A 5 -20.50 9.42 10.38
CA GLU A 5 -19.77 10.58 9.85
C GLU A 5 -19.05 10.23 8.54
N PHE A 6 -18.43 9.04 8.48
CA PHE A 6 -17.78 8.56 7.27
C PHE A 6 -18.76 8.41 6.11
N LYS A 7 -19.93 7.81 6.34
CA LYS A 7 -20.96 7.64 5.29
C LYS A 7 -21.40 8.98 4.69
N GLN A 8 -21.62 9.99 5.54
CA GLN A 8 -22.00 11.32 5.07
C GLN A 8 -20.91 11.95 4.20
N LYS A 9 -19.67 11.98 4.70
CA LYS A 9 -18.53 12.51 3.93
C LYS A 9 -18.28 11.71 2.64
N PHE A 10 -18.45 10.39 2.67
CA PHE A 10 -18.31 9.55 1.49
C PHE A 10 -19.31 9.93 0.39
N ILE A 11 -20.57 10.17 0.75
CA ILE A 11 -21.61 10.62 -0.18
C ILE A 11 -21.25 12.02 -0.74
N GLU A 12 -20.83 12.95 0.12
CA GLU A 12 -20.38 14.27 -0.32
C GLU A 12 -19.22 14.19 -1.32
N ILE A 13 -18.22 13.35 -1.04
CA ILE A 13 -17.07 13.11 -1.92
C ILE A 13 -17.53 12.50 -3.25
N LYS A 14 -18.41 11.50 -3.20
CA LYS A 14 -18.96 10.86 -4.40
C LYS A 14 -19.70 11.87 -5.28
N ASN A 15 -20.48 12.77 -4.68
CA ASN A 15 -21.26 13.79 -5.39
C ASN A 15 -20.39 14.87 -6.05
N LYS A 16 -19.11 15.01 -5.68
CA LYS A 16 -18.16 15.88 -6.39
C LYS A 16 -17.76 15.34 -7.76
N GLY A 17 -18.04 14.07 -8.06
CA GLY A 17 -17.60 13.42 -9.29
C GLY A 17 -16.09 13.22 -9.34
N PHE A 18 -15.46 13.55 -10.47
CA PHE A 18 -14.00 13.42 -10.62
C PHE A 18 -13.24 14.49 -9.84
N VAL A 19 -12.39 14.06 -8.91
CA VAL A 19 -11.51 14.95 -8.14
C VAL A 19 -10.08 14.84 -8.68
N ARG A 20 -9.43 16.00 -8.87
CA ARG A 20 -8.02 16.06 -9.25
C ARG A 20 -7.16 15.47 -8.14
N SER A 21 -6.23 14.58 -8.50
CA SER A 21 -5.29 13.99 -7.54
C SER A 21 -4.43 15.08 -6.88
N LEU A 22 -4.31 15.01 -5.55
CA LEU A 22 -3.48 15.93 -4.75
C LEU A 22 -1.99 15.53 -4.70
N ARG A 23 -1.67 14.33 -5.20
CA ARG A 23 -0.29 13.80 -5.22
C ARG A 23 -0.02 13.05 -6.51
N LYS A 24 1.19 13.22 -7.06
CA LYS A 24 1.65 12.47 -8.23
C LYS A 24 1.99 11.04 -7.85
N GLY A 25 1.64 10.09 -8.71
CA GLY A 25 2.01 8.68 -8.58
C GLY A 25 0.93 7.78 -7.97
N PRO A 26 1.25 6.49 -7.75
CA PRO A 26 0.26 5.47 -7.36
C PRO A 26 -0.48 5.79 -6.06
N THR A 27 0.23 6.37 -5.08
CA THR A 27 -0.29 6.74 -3.75
C THR A 27 -1.29 7.89 -3.77
N GLY A 28 -1.43 8.58 -4.90
CA GLY A 28 -2.33 9.74 -5.01
C GLY A 28 -3.80 9.41 -4.75
N VAL A 29 -4.26 8.19 -5.04
CA VAL A 29 -5.67 7.80 -4.82
C VAL A 29 -6.02 7.75 -3.33
N GLY A 30 -5.18 7.15 -2.50
CA GLY A 30 -5.38 7.07 -1.04
C GLY A 30 -5.19 8.44 -0.40
N TYR A 31 -4.07 9.10 -0.72
CA TYR A 31 -3.76 10.42 -0.18
C TYR A 31 -4.86 11.46 -0.48
N THR A 32 -5.41 11.46 -1.71
CA THR A 32 -6.48 12.38 -2.08
C THR A 32 -7.75 12.09 -1.28
N PHE A 33 -8.12 10.82 -1.14
CA PHE A 33 -9.32 10.43 -0.41
C PHE A 33 -9.23 10.72 1.10
N GLU A 34 -8.10 10.39 1.74
CA GLU A 34 -7.82 10.74 3.15
C GLU A 34 -7.90 12.26 3.36
N SER A 35 -7.28 13.04 2.46
CA SER A 35 -7.32 14.51 2.52
C SER A 35 -8.75 15.05 2.42
N LEU A 36 -9.58 14.49 1.54
CA LEU A 36 -10.99 14.86 1.41
C LEU A 36 -11.82 14.49 2.65
N LEU A 37 -11.46 13.41 3.34
CA LEU A 37 -12.06 13.03 4.62
C LEU A 37 -11.59 13.90 5.79
N GLY A 38 -10.55 14.71 5.60
CA GLY A 38 -9.89 15.49 6.65
C GLY A 38 -8.96 14.66 7.53
N ILE A 39 -8.52 13.50 7.04
CA ILE A 39 -7.56 12.62 7.72
C ILE A 39 -6.16 13.09 7.34
N LYS A 40 -5.33 13.38 8.35
CA LYS A 40 -3.92 13.74 8.13
C LYS A 40 -3.11 12.46 7.96
N GLU A 41 -2.29 12.44 6.90
CA GLU A 41 -1.34 11.35 6.65
C GLU A 41 -0.45 11.11 7.88
N ASN A 42 -0.32 9.84 8.26
CA ASN A 42 0.47 9.40 9.40
C ASN A 42 1.07 8.01 9.13
N ASN A 43 1.94 7.52 10.01
CA ASN A 43 2.60 6.22 9.92
C ASN A 43 2.22 5.28 11.09
N LEU A 44 1.10 5.56 11.75
CA LEU A 44 0.64 4.78 12.90
C LEU A 44 0.04 3.46 12.39
N ALA A 45 0.31 2.37 13.09
CA ALA A 45 -0.31 1.08 12.82
C ALA A 45 -1.68 0.98 13.50
N THR A 46 -2.53 1.98 13.27
CA THR A 46 -3.87 2.11 13.84
C THR A 46 -4.88 2.38 12.74
N PRO A 47 -6.14 1.94 12.88
CA PRO A 47 -7.19 2.21 11.90
C PRO A 47 -7.38 3.71 11.59
N ASP A 48 -7.68 4.05 10.34
CA ASP A 48 -7.93 5.44 9.89
C ASP A 48 -9.13 6.11 10.56
N ILE A 49 -10.18 5.35 10.82
CA ILE A 49 -11.38 5.78 11.55
C ILE A 49 -11.67 4.81 12.68
N GLN A 50 -12.68 5.07 13.52
CA GLN A 50 -12.96 4.26 14.73
C GLN A 50 -13.09 2.76 14.46
N GLY A 51 -11.99 2.02 14.64
CA GLY A 51 -11.92 0.58 14.44
C GLY A 51 -11.92 0.11 12.98
N ILE A 52 -11.91 1.01 12.00
CA ILE A 52 -12.02 0.66 10.57
C ILE A 52 -10.87 1.28 9.79
N GLU A 53 -10.17 0.44 9.04
CA GLU A 53 -9.13 0.83 8.09
C GLU A 53 -9.75 1.18 6.73
N ILE A 54 -9.29 2.25 6.11
CA ILE A 54 -9.73 2.69 4.79
C ILE A 54 -8.70 2.26 3.75
N LYS A 55 -9.17 1.64 2.66
CA LYS A 55 -8.33 1.31 1.50
C LYS A 55 -8.98 1.82 0.23
N THR A 56 -8.22 2.56 -0.57
CA THR A 56 -8.66 3.00 -1.91
C THR A 56 -7.93 2.22 -3.00
N HIS A 57 -8.65 1.89 -4.07
CA HIS A 57 -8.10 1.20 -5.22
C HIS A 57 -8.74 1.72 -6.50
N ARG A 58 -7.99 1.69 -7.62
CA ARG A 58 -8.48 2.20 -8.90
C ARG A 58 -9.31 1.12 -9.58
N MET A 59 -10.57 1.44 -9.89
CA MET A 59 -11.46 0.55 -10.63
C MET A 59 -10.78 0.03 -11.92
N GLY A 60 -10.85 -1.28 -12.15
CA GLY A 60 -10.22 -1.95 -13.30
C GLY A 60 -8.73 -2.24 -13.15
N SER A 61 -8.07 -1.86 -12.06
CA SER A 61 -6.67 -2.24 -11.82
C SER A 61 -6.55 -3.72 -11.43
N SER A 62 -5.60 -4.43 -12.05
CA SER A 62 -5.24 -5.81 -11.68
C SER A 62 -4.24 -5.91 -10.52
N ASN A 63 -3.83 -4.76 -9.94
CA ASN A 63 -2.87 -4.75 -8.85
C ASN A 63 -3.49 -5.26 -7.55
N LEU A 64 -2.70 -5.99 -6.76
CA LEU A 64 -3.07 -6.43 -5.42
C LEU A 64 -3.36 -5.23 -4.49
N ILE A 65 -4.33 -5.41 -3.59
CA ILE A 65 -4.58 -4.47 -2.50
C ILE A 65 -3.56 -4.75 -1.40
N THR A 66 -2.74 -3.76 -1.07
CA THR A 66 -1.83 -3.86 0.09
C THR A 66 -2.65 -3.75 1.37
N LEU A 67 -2.71 -4.83 2.14
CA LEU A 67 -3.42 -4.84 3.43
C LEU A 67 -2.65 -4.05 4.49
N PHE A 68 -1.40 -4.43 4.73
CA PHE A 68 -0.49 -3.74 5.65
C PHE A 68 0.97 -4.02 5.27
N THR A 69 1.88 -3.21 5.79
CA THR A 69 3.32 -3.49 5.77
C THR A 69 3.76 -3.89 7.17
N PHE A 70 4.45 -5.02 7.29
CA PHE A 70 4.90 -5.53 8.58
C PHE A 70 6.40 -5.71 8.60
N ASN A 71 7.04 -5.10 9.60
CA ASN A 71 8.48 -5.21 9.83
C ASN A 71 8.76 -5.27 11.33
N LYS A 72 8.87 -6.50 11.88
CA LYS A 72 9.30 -6.74 13.27
C LYS A 72 10.82 -6.75 13.46
N LYS A 73 11.60 -6.27 12.48
CA LYS A 73 13.08 -6.29 12.49
C LYS A 73 13.70 -7.69 12.68
N VAL A 74 12.97 -8.77 12.42
CA VAL A 74 13.43 -10.17 12.54
C VAL A 74 14.26 -10.65 11.33
N TRP A 75 15.06 -9.76 10.75
CA TRP A 75 15.79 -10.03 9.53
C TRP A 75 16.98 -10.97 9.80
N LYS A 76 17.08 -12.05 9.01
CA LYS A 76 18.23 -12.98 9.07
C LYS A 76 19.46 -12.43 8.35
N ILE A 77 19.25 -11.55 7.37
CA ILE A 77 20.29 -10.90 6.57
C ILE A 77 19.98 -9.40 6.58
N ASN A 78 21.01 -8.56 6.67
CA ASN A 78 20.85 -7.12 6.52
C ASN A 78 20.23 -6.79 5.15
N GLN A 79 19.25 -5.88 5.11
CA GLN A 79 18.48 -5.63 3.89
C GLN A 79 19.33 -5.10 2.73
N LEU A 80 20.30 -4.22 3.01
CA LEU A 80 21.21 -3.71 1.97
C LEU A 80 22.12 -4.83 1.43
N GLN A 81 22.57 -5.73 2.30
CA GLN A 81 23.34 -6.91 1.87
C GLN A 81 22.47 -7.84 1.03
N ALA A 82 21.21 -8.05 1.39
CA ALA A 82 20.27 -8.85 0.60
C ALA A 82 20.05 -8.23 -0.79
N ILE A 83 19.84 -6.90 -0.89
CA ILE A 83 19.68 -6.21 -2.18
C ILE A 83 20.96 -6.32 -3.02
N ARG A 84 22.15 -6.17 -2.42
CA ARG A 84 23.42 -6.33 -3.15
C ARG A 84 23.62 -7.75 -3.67
N LYS A 85 23.19 -8.76 -2.91
CA LYS A 85 23.40 -10.17 -3.25
C LYS A 85 22.36 -10.73 -4.21
N TYR A 86 21.10 -10.31 -4.08
CA TYR A 86 19.97 -10.91 -4.78
C TYR A 86 19.16 -9.92 -5.64
N GLY A 87 19.51 -8.63 -5.57
CA GLY A 87 18.78 -7.57 -6.26
C GLY A 87 18.88 -7.67 -7.78
N VAL A 88 17.79 -7.28 -8.45
CA VAL A 88 17.74 -7.17 -9.90
C VAL A 88 17.80 -5.67 -10.25
N PRO A 89 18.64 -5.25 -11.22
CA PRO A 89 18.66 -3.86 -11.65
C PRO A 89 17.33 -3.49 -12.29
N ASP A 90 16.78 -2.33 -11.90
CA ASP A 90 15.69 -1.71 -12.63
C ASP A 90 16.19 -1.04 -13.93
N LYS A 91 15.27 -0.45 -14.68
CA LYS A 91 15.57 0.25 -15.95
C LYS A 91 16.62 1.35 -15.84
N ASN A 92 16.89 1.87 -14.64
CA ASN A 92 17.89 2.91 -14.38
C ASN A 92 19.18 2.31 -13.76
N GLY A 93 19.32 0.99 -13.72
CA GLY A 93 20.47 0.30 -13.13
C GLY A 93 20.44 0.21 -11.61
N ARG A 94 19.38 0.68 -10.94
CA ARG A 94 19.28 0.61 -9.48
C ARG A 94 18.86 -0.79 -9.07
N LEU A 95 19.65 -1.44 -8.20
CA LEU A 95 19.30 -2.74 -7.64
C LEU A 95 18.08 -2.65 -6.71
N GLY A 96 17.14 -3.58 -6.88
CA GLY A 96 15.99 -3.74 -6.01
C GLY A 96 15.54 -5.19 -5.86
N LEU A 97 14.78 -5.46 -4.80
CA LEU A 97 14.15 -6.76 -4.54
C LEU A 97 12.63 -6.60 -4.61
N TYR A 98 12.08 -6.77 -5.81
CA TYR A 98 10.64 -6.66 -6.06
C TYR A 98 10.11 -8.00 -6.54
N PHE A 99 9.71 -8.85 -5.59
CA PHE A 99 9.17 -10.17 -5.88
C PHE A 99 7.84 -10.37 -5.17
N THR A 100 6.85 -10.86 -5.91
CA THR A 100 5.62 -11.40 -5.33
C THR A 100 5.88 -12.86 -4.99
N MET A 101 5.66 -13.24 -3.74
CA MET A 101 5.86 -14.60 -3.24
C MET A 101 4.51 -15.23 -2.89
N SER A 102 4.42 -16.55 -3.08
CA SER A 102 3.26 -17.37 -2.71
C SER A 102 3.77 -18.71 -2.16
N GLN A 103 2.87 -19.64 -1.83
CA GLN A 103 3.28 -21.01 -1.48
C GLN A 103 3.90 -21.78 -2.67
N LYS A 104 3.68 -21.29 -3.90
CA LYS A 104 4.33 -21.79 -5.11
C LYS A 104 5.57 -20.93 -5.44
N PRO A 105 6.69 -21.54 -5.88
CA PRO A 105 7.85 -20.82 -6.37
C PRO A 105 7.50 -19.87 -7.51
N ASN A 106 8.02 -18.65 -7.45
CA ASN A 106 8.00 -17.72 -8.58
C ASN A 106 9.15 -18.03 -9.57
N SER A 107 9.30 -17.23 -10.62
CA SER A 107 10.35 -17.40 -11.63
C SER A 107 11.77 -17.28 -11.11
N ALA A 108 11.97 -16.68 -9.94
CA ALA A 108 13.26 -16.61 -9.23
C ALA A 108 13.44 -17.76 -8.22
N GLY A 109 12.52 -18.73 -8.18
CA GLY A 109 12.54 -19.85 -7.24
C GLY A 109 12.13 -19.47 -5.81
N LEU A 110 11.59 -18.27 -5.58
CA LEU A 110 11.22 -17.78 -4.25
C LEU A 110 9.79 -18.19 -3.89
N PHE A 111 9.58 -18.70 -2.68
CA PHE A 111 8.26 -19.07 -2.13
C PHE A 111 8.21 -18.82 -0.62
N ILE A 112 7.00 -18.75 -0.07
CA ILE A 112 6.76 -18.71 1.38
C ILE A 112 6.23 -20.07 1.86
N TYR A 113 6.71 -20.50 3.02
CA TYR A 113 6.17 -21.65 3.74
C TYR A 113 5.28 -21.14 4.87
N ILE A 114 4.07 -21.68 4.99
CA ILE A 114 3.11 -21.32 6.05
C ILE A 114 3.04 -22.52 6.98
N THR A 115 3.43 -22.30 8.24
CA THR A 115 3.28 -23.24 9.37
C THR A 115 1.96 -23.02 10.08
#